data_AF-A0A822CL48-F1
#
_entry.id   AF-A0A822CL48-F1
#
_cell.length_a   1.000
_cell.length_b   1.000
_cell.length_c   1.000
_cell.angle_alpha   90.00
_cell.angle_beta   90.00
_cell.angle_gamma   90.00
#
_symmetry.space_group_name_H-M   'P 1'
#
loop_
_entity.id
_entity.type
_entity.pdbx_description
1 polymer ?
#
loop_
_entity_poly.entity_id
_entity_poly.type
_entity_poly.pdbx_seq_one_letter_code
_entity_poly.pdbx_strand_id
1 'polypeptide(L)'
;MQDALMNSTELFLKEILSSLRIDPSIADPPVIIENPVYGSLTPKFINFAAPGMMVPIIFFLATGLTGLIFVVEEKEGLLERSWIAGVTTIEVICAHIIVKFFIQSIQIILLLTFTDYIFKIEIKGSIFLAA
;
A
#
# COMPACT_ATOMS: atom_id res chain seq x y z
N MET A 1 1.19 26.52 -2.26
CA MET A 1 1.43 27.53 -3.34
C MET A 1 0.26 27.57 -4.32
N GLN A 2 -0.23 26.42 -4.82
CA GLN A 2 -1.42 26.37 -5.67
C GLN A 2 -2.68 26.95 -5.00
N ASP A 3 -2.93 26.63 -3.73
CA ASP A 3 -4.12 27.14 -3.02
C ASP A 3 -4.12 28.67 -2.88
N ALA A 4 -2.94 29.26 -2.67
CA ALA A 4 -2.77 30.70 -2.60
C ALA A 4 -2.99 31.36 -3.97
N LEU A 5 -2.54 30.72 -5.04
CA LEU A 5 -2.75 31.20 -6.41
C LEU A 5 -4.24 31.18 -6.76
N MET A 6 -4.94 30.06 -6.50
CA MET A 6 -6.38 29.93 -6.73
C MET A 6 -7.16 31.02 -5.99
N ASN A 7 -6.86 31.22 -4.71
CA ASN A 7 -7.54 32.23 -3.90
C ASN A 7 -7.27 33.66 -4.43
N SER A 8 -6.03 33.97 -4.84
CA SER A 8 -5.72 35.28 -5.43
C SER A 8 -6.44 35.52 -6.77
N THR A 9 -6.59 34.48 -7.60
CA THR A 9 -7.32 34.59 -8.87
C THR A 9 -8.82 34.76 -8.65
N GLU A 10 -9.39 34.09 -7.63
CA GLU A 10 -10.80 34.22 -7.27
C GLU A 10 -11.12 35.64 -6.78
N LEU A 11 -10.28 36.18 -5.88
CA LEU A 11 -10.40 37.55 -5.39
C LEU A 11 -10.32 38.58 -6.52
N PHE A 12 -9.35 38.41 -7.43
CA PHE A 12 -9.19 39.27 -8.59
C PHE A 12 -10.39 39.21 -9.54
N LEU A 13 -10.94 38.01 -9.77
CA LEU A 13 -12.11 37.82 -10.63
C LEU A 13 -13.35 38.49 -10.03
N LYS A 14 -13.56 38.37 -8.72
CA LYS A 14 -14.65 39.04 -7.98
C LYS A 14 -14.54 40.56 -8.05
N GLU A 15 -13.32 41.11 -7.94
CA GLU A 15 -13.06 42.55 -8.03
C GLU A 15 -13.38 43.11 -9.44
N ILE A 16 -12.98 42.39 -10.49
CA ILE A 16 -13.32 42.75 -11.89
C ILE A 16 -14.82 42.69 -12.13
N LEU A 17 -15.50 41.62 -11.72
CA LEU A 17 -16.95 41.47 -11.94
C LEU A 17 -17.75 42.55 -11.20
N SER A 18 -17.33 42.90 -9.97
CA SER A 18 -17.90 44.01 -9.21
C SER A 18 -17.73 45.35 -9.92
N SER A 19 -16.58 45.58 -10.58
CA SER A 19 -16.34 46.80 -11.36
C SER A 19 -17.23 46.89 -12.61
N LEU A 20 -17.64 45.74 -13.15
CA LEU A 20 -18.49 45.61 -14.34
C LEU A 20 -20.00 45.56 -14.03
N ARG A 21 -20.41 45.68 -12.75
CA ARG A 21 -21.79 45.49 -12.26
C ARG A 21 -22.39 44.12 -12.62
N ILE A 22 -21.55 43.12 -12.80
CA ILE A 22 -21.95 41.73 -12.99
C ILE A 22 -21.95 41.06 -11.62
N ASP A 23 -22.90 40.17 -11.36
CA ASP A 23 -22.99 39.46 -10.09
C ASP A 23 -21.65 38.73 -9.81
N PRO A 24 -20.91 39.11 -8.75
CA PRO A 24 -19.62 38.51 -8.43
C PRO A 24 -19.74 37.03 -8.01
N SER A 25 -20.95 36.54 -7.76
CA SER A 25 -21.24 35.11 -7.49
C SER A 25 -20.92 34.21 -8.69
N ILE A 26 -20.77 34.77 -9.90
CA ILE A 26 -20.36 34.03 -11.11
C ILE A 26 -18.86 33.65 -11.06
N ALA A 27 -18.06 34.35 -10.25
CA ALA A 27 -16.65 34.02 -10.05
C ALA A 27 -16.45 32.84 -9.08
N ASP A 28 -17.50 32.37 -8.41
CA ASP A 28 -17.38 31.20 -7.55
C ASP A 28 -17.07 29.96 -8.40
N PRO A 29 -16.22 29.04 -7.90
CA PRO A 29 -15.89 27.82 -8.62
C PRO A 29 -17.16 27.03 -8.98
N PRO A 30 -17.30 26.52 -10.22
CA PRO A 30 -18.50 25.78 -10.64
C PRO A 30 -18.63 24.41 -9.95
N VAL A 31 -17.62 24.00 -9.18
CA VAL A 31 -17.59 22.74 -8.43
C VAL A 31 -17.46 23.03 -6.94
N ILE A 32 -18.52 22.75 -6.19
CA ILE A 32 -18.54 22.81 -4.73
C ILE A 32 -17.95 21.50 -4.22
N ILE A 33 -16.75 21.55 -3.64
CA ILE A 33 -16.12 20.39 -3.01
C ILE A 33 -16.69 20.25 -1.60
N GLU A 34 -17.65 19.34 -1.45
CA GLU A 34 -18.19 18.94 -0.15
C GLU A 34 -17.16 18.14 0.66
N ASN A 35 -17.38 18.06 1.98
CA ASN A 35 -16.49 17.31 2.86
C ASN A 35 -16.43 15.83 2.47
N PRO A 36 -15.23 15.26 2.22
CA PRO A 36 -15.11 13.89 1.76
C PRO A 36 -15.52 12.90 2.86
N VAL A 37 -16.33 11.89 2.50
CA VAL A 37 -16.75 10.80 3.41
C VAL A 37 -15.56 9.91 3.81
N TYR A 38 -14.61 9.72 2.87
CA TYR A 38 -13.36 8.97 3.09
C TYR A 38 -12.15 9.83 2.70
N GLY A 39 -11.13 9.86 3.55
CA GLY A 39 -9.90 10.65 3.33
C GLY A 39 -9.96 12.07 3.90
N SER A 40 -8.92 12.86 3.60
CA SER A 40 -8.78 14.26 3.99
C SER A 40 -8.77 15.16 2.76
N LEU A 41 -9.24 16.41 2.91
CA LEU A 41 -9.17 17.44 1.85
C LEU A 41 -7.73 17.73 1.42
N THR A 42 -6.76 17.47 2.29
CA THR A 42 -5.32 17.48 1.99
C THR A 42 -4.76 16.06 2.09
N PRO A 43 -4.82 15.26 1.01
CA PRO A 43 -4.34 13.89 1.04
C PRO A 43 -2.81 13.84 1.16
N LYS A 44 -2.28 12.97 2.03
CA LYS A 44 -0.85 12.68 2.09
C LYS A 44 -0.48 11.73 0.94
N PHE A 45 0.55 12.07 0.17
CA PHE A 45 1.05 11.23 -0.93
C PHE A 45 1.40 9.79 -0.49
N ILE A 46 1.87 9.64 0.75
CA ILE A 46 2.20 8.33 1.34
C ILE A 46 0.98 7.41 1.37
N ASN A 47 -0.22 7.91 1.64
CA ASN A 47 -1.44 7.08 1.68
C ASN A 47 -1.79 6.50 0.30
N PHE A 48 -1.38 7.17 -0.77
CA PHE A 48 -1.58 6.69 -2.14
C PHE A 48 -0.45 5.75 -2.59
N ALA A 49 0.80 6.08 -2.27
CA ALA A 49 1.97 5.31 -2.69
C ALA A 49 2.20 4.02 -1.87
N ALA A 50 1.82 4.02 -0.59
CA ALA A 50 2.04 2.93 0.35
C ALA A 50 1.58 1.54 -0.15
N PRO A 51 0.32 1.33 -0.57
CA PRO A 51 -0.11 0.01 -1.05
C PRO A 51 0.69 -0.45 -2.27
N GLY A 52 1.06 0.47 -3.17
CA GLY A 52 1.88 0.16 -4.34
C GLY A 52 3.31 -0.27 -3.99
N MET A 53 3.89 0.29 -2.94
CA MET A 53 5.24 -0.08 -2.47
C MET A 53 5.25 -1.34 -1.61
N MET A 54 4.15 -1.65 -0.91
CA MET A 54 4.07 -2.83 -0.02
C MET A 54 4.14 -4.16 -0.76
N VAL A 55 3.46 -4.26 -1.91
CA VAL A 55 3.43 -5.48 -2.74
C VAL A 55 4.83 -5.95 -3.14
N PRO A 56 5.69 -5.13 -3.78
CA PRO A 56 7.03 -5.56 -4.15
C PRO A 56 7.90 -5.86 -2.93
N ILE A 57 7.77 -5.10 -1.83
CA ILE A 57 8.51 -5.38 -0.60
C ILE A 57 8.19 -6.79 -0.07
N ILE A 58 6.90 -7.13 0.05
CA ILE A 58 6.50 -8.47 0.49
C ILE A 58 7.01 -9.53 -0.47
N PHE A 59 6.87 -9.31 -1.79
CA PHE A 59 7.27 -10.25 -2.81
C PHE A 59 8.78 -10.57 -2.74
N PHE A 60 9.63 -9.54 -2.64
CA PHE A 60 11.08 -9.73 -2.54
C PHE A 60 11.49 -10.37 -1.23
N LEU A 61 10.86 -10.01 -0.11
CA LEU A 61 11.13 -10.64 1.19
C LEU A 61 10.72 -12.12 1.18
N ALA A 62 9.54 -12.45 0.65
CA ALA A 62 9.05 -13.83 0.58
C ALA A 62 9.90 -14.71 -0.34
N THR A 63 10.24 -14.18 -1.51
CA THR A 63 11.10 -14.86 -2.49
C THR A 63 12.52 -15.01 -1.96
N GLY A 64 13.07 -13.97 -1.32
CA GLY A 64 14.39 -13.97 -0.70
C GLY A 64 14.51 -14.98 0.44
N LEU A 65 13.52 -15.04 1.34
CA LEU A 65 13.47 -16.03 2.42
C LEU A 65 13.37 -17.46 1.88
N THR A 66 12.67 -17.65 0.77
CA THR A 66 12.53 -18.96 0.12
C THR A 66 13.81 -19.40 -0.57
N GLY A 67 14.44 -18.52 -1.34
CA GLY A 67 15.76 -18.78 -1.90
C GLY A 67 16.80 -19.04 -0.83
N LEU A 68 16.79 -18.27 0.27
CA LEU A 68 17.74 -18.46 1.37
C LEU A 68 17.60 -19.82 2.04
N ILE A 69 16.37 -20.26 2.31
CA ILE A 69 16.12 -21.59 2.88
C ILE A 69 16.61 -22.69 1.92
N PHE A 70 16.33 -22.57 0.63
CA PHE A 70 16.79 -23.54 -0.36
C PHE A 70 18.32 -23.62 -0.44
N VAL A 71 19.00 -22.47 -0.41
CA VAL A 71 20.48 -22.42 -0.41
C VAL A 71 21.05 -23.05 0.86
N VAL A 72 20.41 -22.88 2.01
CA VAL A 72 20.83 -23.52 3.27
C VAL A 72 20.66 -25.04 3.17
N GLU A 73 19.53 -25.52 2.65
CA GLU A 73 19.25 -26.94 2.48
C GLU A 73 20.22 -27.63 1.51
N GLU A 74 20.61 -26.93 0.44
CA GLU A 74 21.65 -27.38 -0.49
C GLU A 74 23.00 -27.48 0.22
N LYS A 75 23.39 -26.46 0.99
CA LYS A 75 24.66 -26.46 1.74
C LYS A 75 24.76 -27.56 2.79
N GLU A 76 23.64 -27.92 3.41
CA GLU A 76 23.57 -29.00 4.40
C GLU A 76 23.41 -30.39 3.76
N GLY A 77 23.18 -30.46 2.44
CA GLY A 77 22.91 -31.70 1.71
C GLY A 77 21.61 -32.38 2.13
N LEU A 78 20.68 -31.64 2.75
CA LEU A 78 19.40 -32.20 3.25
C LEU A 78 18.53 -32.72 2.10
N LEU A 79 18.54 -32.02 0.98
CA LEU A 79 17.84 -32.42 -0.24
C LEU A 79 18.40 -33.73 -0.81
N GLU A 80 19.72 -33.87 -0.90
CA GLU A 80 20.38 -35.07 -1.42
C GLU A 80 20.11 -36.29 -0.53
N ARG A 81 20.19 -36.11 0.80
CA ARG A 81 19.90 -37.18 1.77
C ARG A 81 18.44 -37.63 1.70
N SER A 82 17.52 -36.69 1.57
CA SER A 82 16.09 -36.98 1.45
C SER A 82 15.80 -37.75 0.16
N TRP A 83 16.47 -37.39 -0.95
CA TRP A 83 16.34 -38.10 -2.21
C TRP A 83 16.88 -39.53 -2.15
N ILE A 84 18.04 -39.73 -1.53
CA ILE A 84 18.64 -41.07 -1.34
C ILE A 84 17.76 -41.94 -0.43
N ALA A 85 17.05 -41.33 0.53
CA ALA A 85 16.07 -42.03 1.38
C ALA A 85 14.79 -42.44 0.63
N GLY A 86 14.67 -42.13 -0.66
CA GLY A 86 13.52 -42.48 -1.49
C GLY A 86 12.36 -41.49 -1.39
N VAL A 87 12.57 -40.29 -0.82
CA VAL A 87 11.55 -39.24 -0.76
C VAL A 87 11.34 -38.67 -2.16
N THR A 88 10.07 -38.53 -2.54
CA THR A 88 9.68 -38.04 -3.85
C THR A 88 9.77 -36.51 -3.90
N THR A 89 10.16 -35.93 -5.03
CA THR A 89 10.24 -34.47 -5.20
C THR A 89 8.92 -33.76 -4.91
N ILE A 90 7.79 -34.40 -5.23
CA ILE A 90 6.45 -33.88 -4.98
C ILE A 90 6.19 -33.72 -3.48
N GLU A 91 6.63 -34.68 -2.66
CA GLU A 91 6.46 -34.65 -1.21
C GLU A 91 7.23 -33.47 -0.59
N VAL A 92 8.45 -33.23 -1.08
CA VAL A 92 9.29 -32.09 -0.67
C VAL A 92 8.64 -30.77 -1.05
N ILE A 93 8.15 -30.63 -2.28
CA ILE A 93 7.46 -29.42 -2.75
C ILE A 93 6.19 -29.16 -1.93
N CYS A 94 5.39 -30.20 -1.65
CA CYS A 94 4.19 -30.07 -0.81
C CYS A 94 4.54 -29.61 0.62
N ALA A 95 5.60 -30.17 1.22
CA ALA A 95 6.06 -29.75 2.54
C ALA A 95 6.45 -28.27 2.56
N HIS A 96 7.20 -27.81 1.54
CA HIS A 96 7.55 -26.40 1.42
C HIS A 96 6.33 -25.51 1.21
N ILE A 97 5.37 -25.88 0.36
CA ILE A 97 4.16 -25.07 0.14
C ILE A 97 3.41 -24.84 1.46
N ILE A 98 3.24 -25.88 2.27
CA ILE A 98 2.55 -25.80 3.56
C ILE A 98 3.32 -24.87 4.51
N VAL A 99 4.62 -25.08 4.69
CA VAL A 99 5.43 -24.25 5.61
C VAL A 99 5.46 -22.78 5.13
N LYS A 100 5.61 -22.56 3.82
CA LYS A 100 5.66 -21.23 3.23
C LYS A 100 4.34 -20.48 3.35
N PHE A 101 3.21 -21.18 3.32
CA PHE A 101 1.90 -20.57 3.58
C PHE A 101 1.82 -19.94 4.98
N PHE A 102 2.29 -20.65 6.01
CA PHE A 102 2.32 -20.12 7.38
C PHE A 102 3.30 -18.95 7.54
N ILE A 103 4.51 -19.08 6.99
CA ILE A 103 5.52 -18.01 7.05
C ILE A 103 4.99 -16.75 6.36
N GLN A 104 4.37 -16.89 5.19
CA GLN A 104 3.82 -15.77 4.43
C GLN A 104 2.66 -15.09 5.16
N SER A 105 1.81 -15.86 5.86
CA SER A 105 0.73 -15.32 6.67
C SER A 105 1.26 -14.42 7.78
N ILE A 106 2.30 -14.87 8.50
CA ILE A 106 2.97 -14.08 9.54
C ILE A 106 3.57 -12.80 8.94
N GLN A 107 4.20 -12.90 7.77
CA GLN A 107 4.83 -11.77 7.10
C GLN A 107 3.80 -10.69 6.70
N ILE A 108 2.62 -11.08 6.23
CA ILE A 108 1.53 -10.16 5.89
C ILE A 108 0.98 -9.47 7.15
N ILE A 109 0.75 -10.21 8.24
CA ILE A 109 0.27 -9.65 9.51
C ILE A 109 1.27 -8.63 10.07
N LEU A 110 2.56 -8.95 10.04
CA LEU A 110 3.62 -8.05 10.46
C LEU A 110 3.61 -6.77 9.62
N LEU A 111 3.53 -6.87 8.30
CA LEU A 111 3.50 -5.70 7.41
C LEU A 111 2.29 -4.80 7.70
N LEU A 112 1.10 -5.37 7.86
CA LEU A 112 -0.11 -4.62 8.18
C LEU A 112 0.02 -3.88 9.53
N THR A 113 0.59 -4.55 10.53
CA THR A 113 0.83 -3.96 11.86
C THR A 113 1.85 -2.80 11.78
N PHE A 114 2.94 -2.98 11.03
CA PHE A 114 3.94 -1.93 10.81
C PHE A 114 3.35 -0.72 10.08
N THR A 115 2.45 -0.96 9.13
CA THR A 115 1.78 0.08 8.34
C THR A 115 0.91 0.97 9.21
N ASP A 116 0.10 0.38 10.08
CA ASP A 116 -0.76 1.12 11.00
C ASP A 116 0.07 1.88 12.05
N TYR A 117 1.01 1.20 12.72
CA TYR A 117 1.76 1.78 13.83
C TYR A 117 2.81 2.83 13.43
N ILE A 118 3.55 2.58 12.34
CA ILE A 118 4.67 3.45 11.92
C ILE A 118 4.20 4.52 10.93
N PHE A 119 3.47 4.12 9.90
CA PHE A 119 3.07 5.04 8.84
C PHE A 119 1.77 5.78 9.13
N LYS A 120 1.02 5.38 10.19
CA LYS A 120 -0.26 5.99 10.61
C LYS A 120 -1.22 6.13 9.43
N ILE A 121 -1.25 5.12 8.57
CA ILE A 121 -2.14 5.10 7.41
C ILE A 121 -3.49 4.62 7.91
N GLU A 122 -4.51 5.47 7.80
CA GLU A 122 -5.88 5.12 8.17
C GLU A 122 -6.40 4.02 7.24
N ILE A 123 -6.27 2.76 7.67
CA ILE A 123 -6.93 1.63 7.00
C ILE A 123 -8.41 1.68 7.41
N LYS A 124 -9.23 2.41 6.65
CA LYS A 124 -10.69 2.44 6.83
C LYS A 124 -11.30 1.16 6.26
N GLY A 125 -11.19 0.07 7.00
CA GLY A 125 -11.73 -1.25 6.67
C GLY A 125 -11.49 -2.27 7.78
N SER A 126 -12.29 -3.34 7.84
CA SER A 126 -12.02 -4.44 8.77
C SER A 126 -10.73 -5.14 8.37
N ILE A 127 -9.77 -5.19 9.28
CA ILE A 127 -8.49 -5.91 9.11
C ILE A 127 -8.74 -7.38 8.73
N PHE A 128 -9.86 -7.95 9.18
CA PHE A 128 -10.27 -9.33 8.92
C PHE A 128 -10.85 -9.57 7.52
N LEU A 129 -11.30 -8.52 6.83
CA LEU A 129 -11.76 -8.60 5.43
C LEU A 129 -10.63 -8.31 4.44
N ALA A 130 -9.52 -7.73 4.90
CA ALA A 130 -8.35 -7.40 4.10
C ALA A 130 -7.25 -8.48 4.16
N ALA A 131 -7.29 -9.36 5.17
CA ALA A 131 -6.45 -10.55 5.31
C ALA A 131 -7.12 -11.78 4.66
#